data_AF-A0A8J5MPC8-F1
#
_entry.id   AF-A0A8J5MPC8-F1
#
_cell.length_a   1.000
_cell.length_b   1.000
_cell.length_c   1.000
_cell.angle_alpha   90.00
_cell.angle_beta   90.00
_cell.angle_gamma   90.00
#
_symmetry.space_group_name_H-M   'P 1'
#
loop_
_entity.id
_entity.type
_entity.pdbx_description
1 polymer ?
#
loop_
_entity_poly.entity_id
_entity_poly.type
_entity_poly.pdbx_seq_one_letter_code
_entity_poly.pdbx_strand_id
1 'polypeptide(L)'
;MELFLYMTSLMKIHFKRYAQEVGALHFQTSAKQNKGVEELFLELTRRMLENAVTNDQQRINTLTRGGNTRNLQLVDDQVTTPTQKSSCCSS
;
A
#
# COMPACT_ATOMS: atom_id res chain seq x y z
N MET A 1 -34.36 -13.24 -19.21
CA MET A 1 -33.15 -12.53 -19.68
C MET A 1 -33.08 -11.11 -19.12
N GLU A 2 -34.15 -10.31 -19.24
CA GLU A 2 -34.27 -8.94 -18.67
C GLU A 2 -33.88 -8.82 -17.18
N LEU A 3 -34.43 -9.68 -16.30
CA LEU A 3 -34.16 -9.62 -14.87
C LEU A 3 -32.68 -9.84 -14.51
N PHE A 4 -31.98 -10.70 -15.26
CA PHE A 4 -30.56 -10.99 -15.05
C PHE A 4 -29.68 -9.80 -15.44
N LEU A 5 -30.00 -9.14 -16.56
CA LEU A 5 -29.34 -7.91 -16.98
C LEU A 5 -29.57 -6.78 -15.97
N TYR A 6 -30.79 -6.67 -15.43
CA TYR A 6 -31.11 -5.68 -14.40
C TYR A 6 -30.32 -5.92 -13.10
N MET A 7 -30.28 -7.17 -12.59
CA MET A 7 -29.54 -7.52 -11.38
C MET A 7 -28.02 -7.31 -11.53
N THR A 8 -27.44 -7.67 -12.68
CA THR A 8 -26.01 -7.44 -12.94
C THR A 8 -25.68 -5.94 -13.08
N SER A 9 -26.57 -5.16 -13.69
CA SER A 9 -26.44 -3.69 -13.74
C SER A 9 -26.50 -3.08 -12.34
N LEU A 10 -27.49 -3.49 -11.54
CA LEU A 10 -27.66 -3.03 -10.17
C LEU A 10 -26.42 -3.34 -9.32
N MET A 11 -25.91 -4.58 -9.37
CA MET A 11 -24.71 -4.98 -8.64
C MET A 11 -23.49 -4.11 -8.98
N LYS A 12 -23.29 -3.77 -10.26
CA LYS A 12 -22.19 -2.89 -10.70
C LYS A 12 -22.32 -1.47 -10.13
N ILE A 13 -23.54 -0.95 -10.04
CA ILE A 13 -23.80 0.39 -9.49
C ILE A 13 -23.53 0.41 -7.98
N HIS A 14 -24.02 -0.58 -7.24
CA HIS A 14 -23.81 -0.65 -5.79
C HIS A 14 -22.34 -0.80 -5.43
N PHE A 15 -21.59 -1.63 -6.15
CA PHE A 15 -20.16 -1.82 -5.87
C PHE A 15 -19.36 -0.53 -6.10
N LYS A 16 -19.62 0.19 -7.20
CA LYS A 16 -18.99 1.49 -7.47
C LYS A 16 -19.24 2.49 -6.35
N ARG A 17 -20.49 2.58 -5.90
CA ARG A 17 -20.89 3.47 -4.82
C ARG A 17 -20.21 3.10 -3.50
N TYR A 18 -20.19 1.82 -3.14
CA TYR A 18 -19.53 1.35 -1.94
C TYR A 18 -18.03 1.67 -1.95
N ALA A 19 -17.34 1.41 -3.06
CA ALA A 19 -15.92 1.73 -3.20
C ALA A 19 -15.66 3.23 -2.97
N GLN A 20 -16.51 4.10 -3.51
CA GLN A 20 -16.41 5.55 -3.27
C GLN A 20 -16.64 5.92 -1.81
N GLU A 21 -17.64 5.32 -1.14
CA GLU A 21 -17.96 5.59 0.26
C GLU A 21 -16.82 5.19 1.22
N VAL A 22 -16.08 4.12 0.91
CA VAL A 22 -14.92 3.67 1.72
C VAL A 22 -13.59 4.25 1.24
N GLY A 23 -13.58 5.13 0.24
CA GLY A 23 -12.37 5.71 -0.33
C GLY A 23 -11.48 4.71 -1.09
N ALA A 24 -12.05 3.59 -1.54
CA ALA A 24 -11.36 2.59 -2.34
C ALA A 24 -11.55 2.81 -3.84
N LEU A 25 -10.68 2.17 -4.63
CA LEU A 25 -10.84 2.07 -6.07
C LEU A 25 -11.70 0.87 -6.46
N HIS A 26 -12.50 1.02 -7.52
CA HIS A 26 -13.22 -0.07 -8.15
C HIS A 26 -12.72 -0.28 -9.59
N PHE A 27 -12.47 -1.54 -9.93
CA PHE A 27 -12.15 -1.97 -11.29
C PHE A 27 -13.08 -3.11 -11.71
N GLN A 28 -13.59 -3.03 -12.94
CA GLN A 28 -14.30 -4.14 -13.56
C GLN A 28 -13.30 -4.97 -14.36
N THR A 29 -12.96 -6.17 -13.88
CA THR A 29 -11.93 -7.01 -14.49
C THR A 29 -12.44 -8.42 -14.79
N SER A 30 -11.76 -9.11 -15.70
CA SER A 30 -11.97 -10.54 -15.97
C SER A 30 -10.62 -11.19 -16.25
N ALA A 31 -10.13 -11.98 -15.29
CA ALA A 31 -8.89 -12.73 -15.43
C ALA A 31 -8.96 -13.75 -16.58
N LYS A 32 -10.11 -14.42 -16.74
CA LYS A 32 -10.33 -15.39 -17.82
C LYS A 32 -10.24 -14.77 -19.21
N GLN A 33 -10.71 -13.53 -19.36
CA GLN A 33 -10.67 -12.80 -20.64
C GLN A 33 -9.47 -11.87 -20.75
N ASN A 34 -8.60 -11.82 -19.74
CA ASN A 34 -7.51 -10.85 -19.59
C ASN A 34 -7.95 -9.39 -19.83
N LYS A 35 -9.11 -9.00 -19.31
CA LYS A 35 -9.67 -7.64 -19.45
C LYS A 35 -9.59 -6.88 -18.14
N GLY A 36 -9.13 -5.63 -18.17
CA GLY A 36 -9.08 -4.77 -16.99
C GLY A 36 -7.95 -5.12 -16.00
N VAL A 37 -7.17 -6.16 -16.28
CA VAL A 37 -6.14 -6.68 -15.36
C VAL A 37 -4.92 -5.76 -15.36
N GLU A 38 -4.52 -5.28 -16.52
CA GLU A 38 -3.39 -4.35 -16.66
C GLU A 38 -3.70 -3.01 -16.00
N GLU A 39 -4.88 -2.45 -16.25
CA GLU A 39 -5.31 -1.18 -15.67
C GLU A 39 -5.41 -1.26 -14.14
N LEU A 40 -5.87 -2.39 -13.59
CA LEU A 40 -5.90 -2.64 -12.16
C LEU A 40 -4.51 -2.61 -11.54
N PHE A 41 -3.55 -3.35 -12.12
CA PHE A 41 -2.21 -3.43 -11.55
C PHE A 41 -1.40 -2.15 -11.78
N LEU A 42 -1.56 -1.49 -12.92
CA LEU A 42 -0.89 -0.23 -13.22
C LEU A 42 -1.27 0.86 -12.19
N GLU A 43 -2.56 1.05 -11.95
CA GLU A 43 -3.05 2.06 -11.01
C GLU A 43 -2.70 1.69 -9.55
N LEU A 44 -2.75 0.41 -9.19
CA LEU A 44 -2.33 -0.06 -7.87
C LEU A 44 -0.85 0.25 -7.62
N THR A 45 0.04 -0.17 -8.54
CA THR A 45 1.49 0.04 -8.39
C THR A 45 1.85 1.52 -8.35
N ARG A 46 1.20 2.33 -9.18
CA ARG A 46 1.37 3.79 -9.16
C ARG A 46 1.09 4.37 -7.77
N ARG A 47 -0.05 4.01 -7.17
CA ARG A 47 -0.43 4.49 -5.83
C ARG A 47 0.49 4.00 -4.73
N MET A 48 0.96 2.76 -4.82
CA MET A 48 1.95 2.25 -3.86
C MET A 48 3.23 3.09 -3.89
N LEU A 49 3.68 3.49 -5.08
CA LEU A 49 4.86 4.34 -5.22
C LEU A 49 4.62 5.76 -4.68
N GLU A 50 3.49 6.39 -5.03
CA GLU A 50 3.13 7.73 -4.53
C GLU A 50 3.05 7.75 -3.00
N ASN A 51 2.47 6.71 -2.41
CA ASN A 51 2.38 6.54 -0.96
C ASN A 51 3.76 6.30 -0.33
N ALA A 52 4.62 5.50 -0.95
CA ALA A 52 5.98 5.24 -0.46
C ALA A 52 6.80 6.53 -0.40
N VAL A 53 6.80 7.32 -1.49
CA VAL A 53 7.50 8.61 -1.56
C VAL A 53 6.99 9.59 -0.50
N THR A 54 5.68 9.68 -0.33
CA THR A 54 5.07 10.56 0.68
C THR A 54 5.45 10.14 2.10
N ASN A 55 5.40 8.84 2.39
CA ASN A 55 5.78 8.30 3.70
C ASN A 55 7.26 8.53 4.00
N ASP A 56 8.14 8.38 3.02
CA ASP A 56 9.57 8.64 3.19
C ASP A 56 9.85 10.12 3.45
N GLN A 57 9.19 11.04 2.73
CA GLN A 57 9.28 12.48 3.01
C GLN A 57 8.76 12.82 4.41
N GLN A 58 7.65 12.22 4.85
CA GLN A 58 7.14 12.42 6.20
C GLN A 58 8.13 11.92 7.25
N ARG A 59 8.75 10.75 7.05
CA ARG A 59 9.80 10.23 7.93
C ARG A 59 10.98 11.19 8.04
N ILE A 60 11.49 11.70 6.91
CA ILE A 60 12.58 12.69 6.88
C ILE A 60 12.17 13.98 7.61
N ASN A 61 10.98 14.52 7.34
CA ASN A 61 10.49 15.74 8.00
C ASN A 61 10.24 15.58 9.50
N THR A 62 10.00 14.36 9.97
CA THR A 62 9.85 14.05 11.40
C THR A 62 11.22 13.94 12.08
N LEU A 63 12.21 13.37 11.39
CA LEU A 63 13.60 13.28 11.85
C LEU A 63 14.29 14.65 11.94
N THR A 64 13.92 15.62 11.10
CA THR A 64 14.54 16.96 11.10
C THR A 64 13.94 17.94 12.12
N ARG A 65 12.69 17.72 12.60
CA ARG A 65 12.01 18.65 13.52
C ARG A 65 12.05 18.20 14.99
N GLY A 66 12.26 16.92 15.27
CA GLY A 66 12.49 16.42 16.62
C GLY A 66 13.99 16.27 16.86
N GLY A 67 14.61 17.26 17.50
CA GLY A 67 16.04 17.31 17.85
C GLY A 67 16.47 16.24 18.86
N ASN A 68 16.32 14.96 18.51
CA ASN A 68 16.92 13.84 19.22
C ASN A 68 17.54 12.90 18.19
N THR A 69 18.62 13.39 17.56
CA THR A 69 19.54 12.64 16.70
C THR A 69 20.18 11.51 17.52
N ARG A 70 19.48 10.38 17.64
CA ARG A 70 20.09 9.15 18.13
C ARG A 70 20.97 8.60 17.01
N ASN A 71 22.22 9.05 16.99
CA ASN A 71 23.42 8.40 16.47
C ASN A 71 23.14 7.26 15.45
N LEU A 72 22.72 7.62 14.23
CA LEU A 72 22.68 6.67 13.14
C LEU A 72 24.10 6.60 12.56
N GLN A 73 24.95 5.80 13.19
CA GLN A 73 26.30 5.53 12.70
C GLN A 73 26.19 4.47 11.61
N LEU A 74 26.40 4.88 10.36
CA LEU A 74 26.50 3.98 9.22
C LEU A 74 27.80 3.18 9.40
N VAL A 75 27.68 1.92 9.83
CA VAL A 75 28.83 1.01 9.98
C VAL A 75 29.06 0.37 8.62
N ASP A 76 30.22 0.64 8.03
CA ASP A 76 30.72 -0.07 6.85
C ASP A 76 31.18 -1.47 7.30
N ASP A 77 30.82 -2.52 6.54
CA ASP A 77 31.03 -3.93 6.93
C ASP A 77 32.52 -4.29 6.95
N GLN A 78 33.19 -3.96 8.06
CA GLN A 78 34.53 -4.43 8.41
C GLN A 78 34.40 -5.27 9.68
N VAL A 79 34.11 -6.57 9.47
CA VAL A 79 34.18 -7.72 10.39
C VAL A 79 34.49 -7.38 11.85
N THR A 80 33.48 -7.37 12.73
CA THR A 80 33.72 -7.55 14.18
C THR A 80 32.59 -8.34 14.85
N THR A 81 33.02 -9.28 15.70
CA THR A 81 32.37 -10.46 16.31
C THR A 81 31.06 -10.26 17.10
N PRO A 82 30.24 -11.33 17.26
CA PRO A 82 28.87 -11.25 17.79
C PRO A 82 28.85 -11.18 19.32
N THR A 83 28.29 -10.11 19.88
CA THR A 83 27.88 -10.10 21.30
C THR A 83 26.39 -10.43 21.41
N GLN A 84 26.13 -11.59 22.03
CA GLN A 84 24.82 -12.03 22.47
C GLN A 84 24.21 -11.01 23.42
N LYS A 85 22.91 -10.74 23.27
CA LYS A 85 21.97 -10.50 24.38
C LYS A 85 20.53 -10.67 23.89
N SER A 86 19.94 -11.73 24.41
CA SER A 86 18.55 -12.16 24.33
C SER A 86 17.58 -11.14 24.94
N SER A 87 16.30 -11.30 24.57
CA SER A 87 15.11 -10.75 25.22
C SER A 87 14.71 -9.34 24.77
N CYS A 88 13.58 -9.25 24.06
CA CYS A 88 12.34 -8.77 24.68
C CYS A 88 11.27 -8.52 23.60
N CYS A 89 10.32 -9.45 23.48
CA CYS A 89 8.99 -9.18 22.93
C CYS A 89 8.03 -9.15 24.12
N SER A 90 7.47 -7.97 24.42
CA SER A 90 6.30 -7.85 25.27
C SER A 90 5.35 -6.80 24.66
N SER A 91 4.19 -7.33 24.27
CA SER A 91 2.97 -6.69 23.75
C SER A 91 2.96 -6.36 22.26
#